data_AF-A0A8J8WDX8-F1
#
_entry.id   AF-A0A8J8WDX8-F1
#
_cell.length_a   1.000
_cell.length_b   1.000
_cell.length_c   1.000
_cell.angle_alpha   90.00
_cell.angle_beta   90.00
_cell.angle_gamma   90.00
#
_symmetry.space_group_name_H-M   'P 1'
#
loop_
_entity.id
_entity.type
_entity.pdbx_description
1 polymer ?
#
loop_
_entity_poly.entity_id
_entity_poly.type
_entity_poly.pdbx_seq_one_letter_code
_entity_poly.pdbx_strand_id
1 'polypeptide(L)'
;MVAVSVVASGIAAFVLGALVSGRWKAGEGGGARGNTNTSTLFYMWGILLETPPDPPATPICVKSSLATYFTVGIKEPPLDSFVDLMGRRGWRWGNSGLPGVLRFYFSSSVDPTTQTVFAQMEEHTLDESMGLVLGGRYAFITTEFQNAYQVASRYTDRSGYTPVYTGTTRYPKFAGTSWGFRIGVPCHRPITTMTQRLIEGGLITSWLGDVVATRVREERQEGIHDQALAKLLTLPLESEEAAKVVVGMVHLQAAFYILAAGLALSCLAFSGELLLVSYCSNIPRFKDHP
;
A
#
# COMPACT_ATOMS: atom_id res chain seq x y z
N MET A 1 -8.56 13.35 1.02
CA MET A 1 -9.10 13.86 2.30
C MET A 1 -8.15 14.86 2.99
N VAL A 2 -6.84 14.63 3.04
CA VAL A 2 -5.87 15.54 3.71
C VAL A 2 -5.90 16.97 3.16
N ALA A 3 -5.93 17.17 1.83
CA ALA A 3 -5.97 18.50 1.23
C ALA A 3 -7.21 19.32 1.63
N VAL A 4 -8.38 18.68 1.76
CA VAL A 4 -9.62 19.32 2.18
C VAL A 4 -9.54 19.75 3.65
N SER A 5 -8.89 18.93 4.49
CA SER A 5 -8.66 19.25 5.90
C SER A 5 -7.75 20.47 6.08
N VAL A 6 -6.70 20.60 5.27
CA VAL A 6 -5.75 21.73 5.35
C VAL A 6 -6.39 23.03 4.90
N VAL A 7 -7.16 23.00 3.81
CA VAL A 7 -7.92 24.16 3.33
C VAL A 7 -8.98 24.57 4.35
N ALA A 8 -9.72 23.61 4.91
CA ALA A 8 -10.71 23.86 5.95
C ALA A 8 -10.07 24.45 7.22
N SER A 9 -8.90 23.95 7.66
CA SER A 9 -8.18 24.51 8.80
C SER A 9 -7.64 25.91 8.52
N GLY A 10 -7.21 26.20 7.29
CA GLY A 10 -6.79 27.53 6.88
C GLY A 10 -7.94 28.54 6.89
N ILE A 11 -9.11 28.14 6.38
CA ILE A 11 -10.33 28.97 6.42
C ILE A 11 -10.81 29.15 7.86
N ALA A 12 -10.78 28.10 8.69
CA ALA A 12 -11.16 28.20 10.09
C ALA A 12 -10.22 29.14 10.87
N ALA A 13 -8.90 29.01 10.67
CA ALA A 13 -7.91 29.91 11.26
C ALA A 13 -8.09 31.36 10.78
N PHE A 14 -8.44 31.56 9.51
CA PHE A 14 -8.77 32.87 8.95
C PHE A 14 -10.00 33.49 9.63
N VAL A 15 -11.10 32.72 9.72
CA VAL A 15 -12.34 33.18 10.35
C VAL A 15 -12.11 33.48 11.84
N LEU A 16 -11.37 32.63 12.56
CA LEU A 16 -10.98 32.86 13.95
C LEU A 16 -10.13 34.13 14.10
N GLY A 17 -9.13 34.35 13.23
CA GLY A 17 -8.32 35.57 13.24
C GLY A 17 -9.12 36.84 12.93
N ALA A 18 -10.07 36.76 12.00
CA ALA A 18 -10.98 37.85 11.68
C ALA A 18 -11.93 38.17 12.86
N LEU A 19 -12.44 37.16 13.55
CA LEU A 19 -13.31 37.33 14.71
C LEU A 19 -12.55 37.89 15.93
N VAL A 20 -11.32 37.43 16.16
CA VAL A 20 -10.47 37.91 17.27
C VAL A 20 -10.02 39.35 17.03
N SER A 21 -9.58 39.69 15.81
CA SER A 21 -9.20 41.08 15.47
C SER A 21 -10.40 42.04 15.47
N GLY A 22 -11.60 41.56 15.10
CA GLY A 22 -12.84 42.33 15.21
C GLY A 22 -13.22 42.65 16.66
N ARG A 23 -13.00 41.72 17.60
CA ARG A 23 -13.23 41.95 19.04
C ARG A 23 -12.16 42.85 19.67
N TRP A 24 -10.91 42.75 19.24
CA TRP A 24 -9.82 43.61 19.75
C TRP A 24 -10.03 45.08 19.38
N LYS A 25 -10.48 45.36 18.16
CA LYS A 25 -10.82 46.72 17.68
C LYS A 25 -12.00 47.37 18.41
N ALA A 26 -12.85 46.59 19.09
CA ALA A 26 -13.94 47.11 19.90
C ALA A 26 -13.50 47.53 21.32
N GLY A 27 -12.30 47.14 21.77
CA GLY A 27 -11.79 47.44 23.10
C GLY A 27 -10.81 48.62 23.18
N GLU A 28 -10.13 48.97 22.08
CA GLU A 28 -9.14 50.06 22.05
C GLU A 28 -9.73 51.32 21.40
N GLY A 29 -10.40 52.13 22.21
CA GLY A 29 -10.71 53.51 21.86
C GLY A 29 -9.43 54.35 21.84
N GLY A 30 -8.79 54.49 20.68
CA GLY A 30 -7.67 55.44 20.56
C GLY A 30 -6.77 55.28 19.34
N GLY A 31 -7.16 55.87 18.21
CA GLY A 31 -6.23 56.71 17.45
C GLY A 31 -5.02 56.09 16.73
N ALA A 32 -5.11 54.88 16.16
CA ALA A 32 -4.14 54.46 15.14
C ALA A 32 -4.80 53.55 14.09
N ARG A 33 -5.33 54.17 13.03
CA ARG A 33 -6.05 53.51 11.92
C ARG A 33 -5.05 52.88 10.92
N GLY A 34 -4.24 51.92 11.40
CA GLY A 34 -3.33 51.12 10.56
C GLY A 34 -3.97 49.78 10.18
N ASN A 35 -3.79 49.35 8.93
CA ASN A 35 -4.39 48.13 8.37
C ASN A 35 -3.69 46.85 8.92
N THR A 36 -3.91 46.51 10.19
CA THR A 36 -3.18 45.46 10.94
C THR A 36 -3.64 44.01 10.67
N ASN A 37 -4.77 43.82 9.98
CA ASN A 37 -5.36 42.49 9.80
C ASN A 37 -4.72 41.71 8.64
N THR A 38 -4.17 42.39 7.63
CA THR A 38 -3.50 41.72 6.50
C THR A 38 -2.08 41.29 6.87
N SER A 39 -1.35 42.09 7.64
CA SER A 39 0.02 41.78 8.07
C SER A 39 0.10 40.53 8.94
N THR A 40 -0.88 40.31 9.83
CA THR A 40 -0.93 39.13 10.71
C THR A 40 -1.20 37.84 9.94
N LEU A 41 -1.99 37.90 8.87
CA LEU A 41 -2.25 36.73 8.00
C LEU A 41 -1.01 36.34 7.21
N PHE A 42 -0.36 37.30 6.56
CA PHE A 42 0.88 37.05 5.83
C PHE A 42 2.00 36.55 6.76
N TYR A 43 2.04 37.04 8.01
CA TYR A 43 2.97 36.56 9.03
C TYR A 43 2.71 35.09 9.43
N MET A 44 1.45 34.71 9.68
CA MET A 44 1.10 33.32 10.00
C MET A 44 1.37 32.35 8.85
N TRP A 45 1.11 32.77 7.61
CA TRP A 45 1.46 32.00 6.41
C TRP A 45 2.98 31.93 6.22
N GLY A 46 3.72 32.99 6.51
CA GLY A 46 5.19 32.99 6.52
C GLY A 46 5.74 31.97 7.51
N ILE A 47 5.25 31.93 8.75
CA ILE A 47 5.65 30.93 9.74
C ILE A 47 5.31 29.49 9.32
N LEU A 48 4.18 29.30 8.62
CA LEU A 48 3.74 27.98 8.18
C LEU A 48 4.57 27.46 6.99
N LEU A 49 4.98 28.36 6.08
CA LEU A 49 5.65 28.01 4.82
C LEU A 49 7.18 28.08 4.91
N GLU A 50 7.72 29.00 5.71
CA GLU A 50 9.16 29.17 5.90
C GLU A 50 9.62 28.45 7.17
N THR A 51 10.86 27.96 7.17
CA THR A 51 11.54 27.59 8.42
C THR A 51 11.62 28.85 9.29
N PRO A 52 11.00 28.90 10.47
CA PRO A 52 11.04 30.09 11.29
C PRO A 52 12.52 30.40 11.64
N PRO A 53 12.96 31.68 11.60
CA PRO A 53 14.27 32.05 12.12
C PRO A 53 14.30 31.66 13.61
N ASP A 54 15.19 30.71 13.92
CA ASP A 54 15.40 30.03 15.21
C ASP A 54 14.41 30.35 16.37
N PRO A 55 13.45 29.44 16.63
CA PRO A 55 12.88 29.27 17.98
C PRO A 55 12.86 27.79 18.43
N PRO A 56 12.61 27.49 19.73
CA PRO A 56 12.76 26.15 20.31
C PRO A 56 11.91 25.11 19.59
N ALA A 57 12.52 23.94 19.39
CA ALA A 57 12.04 22.81 18.60
C ALA A 57 10.52 22.61 18.61
N THR A 58 9.88 22.75 17.44
CA THR A 58 9.22 21.63 16.72
C THR A 58 8.37 22.14 15.53
N PRO A 59 8.83 21.87 14.30
CA PRO A 59 7.94 21.38 13.25
C PRO A 59 8.54 20.13 12.57
N ILE A 60 8.72 19.05 13.32
CA ILE A 60 9.36 17.81 12.83
C ILE A 60 8.34 16.82 12.22
N CYS A 61 7.05 16.97 12.52
CA CYS A 61 6.04 15.93 12.25
C CYS A 61 5.64 15.77 10.77
N VAL A 62 5.66 16.84 9.96
CA VAL A 62 5.20 16.78 8.56
C VAL A 62 6.27 16.19 7.64
N LYS A 63 7.55 16.53 7.86
CA LYS A 63 8.67 16.06 7.02
C LYS A 63 8.89 14.55 7.14
N SER A 64 8.70 13.97 8.33
CA SER A 64 8.86 12.52 8.55
C SER A 64 7.74 11.72 7.88
N SER A 65 6.49 12.18 7.96
CA SER A 65 5.36 11.50 7.33
C SER A 65 5.45 11.51 5.79
N LEU A 66 5.85 12.65 5.21
CA LEU A 66 5.99 12.79 3.76
C LEU A 66 7.08 11.87 3.19
N ALA A 67 8.22 11.77 3.89
CA ALA A 67 9.29 10.84 3.52
C ALA A 67 8.77 9.39 3.54
N THR A 68 8.03 9.00 4.58
CA THR A 68 7.40 7.67 4.66
C THR A 68 6.45 7.43 3.47
N TYR A 69 5.57 8.39 3.14
CA TYR A 69 4.65 8.27 2.01
C TYR A 69 5.37 8.16 0.66
N PHE A 70 6.50 8.83 0.47
CA PHE A 70 7.28 8.70 -0.76
C PHE A 70 8.14 7.43 -0.80
N THR A 71 8.56 6.89 0.35
CA THR A 71 9.34 5.65 0.40
C THR A 71 8.49 4.39 0.30
N VAL A 72 7.24 4.43 0.76
CA VAL A 72 6.29 3.34 0.56
C VAL A 72 5.75 3.47 -0.86
N GLY A 73 6.46 2.86 -1.82
CA GLY A 73 5.94 2.71 -3.18
C GLY A 73 4.53 2.16 -3.11
N ILE A 74 3.64 2.69 -3.95
CA ILE A 74 2.24 2.25 -4.04
C ILE A 74 2.27 0.76 -4.39
N LYS A 75 2.22 -0.09 -3.37
CA LYS A 75 2.07 -1.53 -3.55
C LYS A 75 0.69 -1.72 -4.13
N GLU A 76 0.61 -2.46 -5.24
CA GLU A 76 -0.68 -2.98 -5.67
C GLU A 76 -1.37 -3.63 -4.48
N PRO A 77 -2.71 -3.56 -4.38
CA PRO A 77 -3.42 -4.25 -3.31
C PRO A 77 -2.95 -5.71 -3.26
N PRO A 78 -2.95 -6.35 -2.08
CA PRO A 78 -2.65 -7.78 -1.99
C PRO A 78 -3.64 -8.59 -2.84
N LEU A 79 -3.17 -9.71 -3.38
CA LEU A 79 -4.01 -10.66 -4.12
C LEU A 79 -4.41 -11.76 -3.15
N ASP A 80 -5.57 -11.59 -2.53
CA ASP A 80 -6.00 -12.43 -1.42
C ASP A 80 -6.91 -13.57 -1.84
N SER A 81 -7.65 -13.41 -2.94
CA SER A 81 -8.64 -14.37 -3.40
C SER A 81 -8.59 -14.59 -4.92
N PHE A 82 -9.22 -15.68 -5.38
CA PHE A 82 -9.49 -15.94 -6.79
C PHE A 82 -10.37 -14.87 -7.44
N VAL A 83 -11.24 -14.21 -6.67
CA VAL A 83 -12.04 -13.08 -7.19
C VAL A 83 -11.12 -11.91 -7.50
N ASP A 84 -10.17 -11.60 -6.62
CA ASP A 84 -9.17 -10.55 -6.84
C ASP A 84 -8.26 -10.90 -8.01
N LEU A 85 -7.87 -12.18 -8.14
CA LEU A 85 -7.06 -12.69 -9.24
C LEU A 85 -7.73 -12.46 -10.59
N MET A 86 -8.99 -12.84 -10.73
CA MET A 86 -9.76 -12.63 -11.96
C MET A 86 -10.04 -11.14 -12.24
N GLY A 87 -10.09 -10.30 -11.20
CA GLY A 87 -10.31 -8.87 -11.34
C GLY A 87 -9.12 -8.11 -11.93
N ARG A 88 -7.92 -8.69 -11.93
CA ARG A 88 -6.71 -8.02 -12.42
C ARG A 88 -6.38 -8.39 -13.86
N ARG A 89 -6.34 -7.37 -14.73
CA ARG A 89 -5.93 -7.55 -16.13
C ARG A 89 -4.46 -7.92 -16.23
N GLY A 90 -4.17 -8.89 -17.09
CA GLY A 90 -2.79 -9.31 -17.39
C GLY A 90 -2.14 -10.18 -16.32
N TRP A 91 -2.88 -10.58 -15.28
CA TRP A 91 -2.43 -11.59 -14.33
C TRP A 91 -2.61 -12.99 -14.92
N ARG A 92 -1.63 -13.85 -14.64
CA ARG A 92 -1.61 -15.26 -15.01
C ARG A 92 -1.51 -16.11 -13.76
N TRP A 93 -1.84 -17.40 -13.86
CA TRP A 93 -1.71 -18.31 -12.73
C TRP A 93 -1.53 -19.74 -13.19
N GLY A 94 -0.96 -20.56 -12.30
CA GLY A 94 -0.69 -21.94 -12.60
C GLY A 94 -0.30 -22.77 -11.39
N ASN A 95 0.05 -24.02 -11.66
CA ASN A 95 0.47 -24.99 -10.66
C ASN A 95 1.51 -25.98 -11.23
N SER A 96 2.28 -26.61 -10.33
CA SER A 96 3.27 -27.65 -10.61
C SER A 96 2.66 -29.04 -10.73
N GLY A 97 1.76 -29.20 -11.70
CA GLY A 97 0.93 -30.38 -11.86
C GLY A 97 -0.11 -30.49 -10.75
N LEU A 98 -1.38 -30.65 -11.12
CA LEU A 98 -2.44 -30.83 -10.15
C LEU A 98 -2.53 -32.32 -9.77
N PRO A 99 -1.97 -32.75 -8.61
CA PRO A 99 -2.16 -34.11 -8.15
C PRO A 99 -3.66 -34.36 -7.92
N GLY A 100 -4.06 -35.63 -8.06
CA GLY A 100 -5.45 -36.06 -8.24
C GLY A 100 -6.49 -35.35 -7.38
N VAL A 101 -6.20 -35.09 -6.09
CA VAL A 101 -7.16 -34.42 -5.19
C VAL A 101 -7.35 -32.93 -5.51
N LEU A 102 -6.29 -32.19 -5.83
CA LEU A 102 -6.41 -30.79 -6.26
C LEU A 102 -7.14 -30.69 -7.59
N ARG A 103 -6.77 -31.55 -8.55
CA ARG A 103 -7.47 -31.62 -9.84
C ARG A 103 -8.96 -31.94 -9.66
N PHE A 104 -9.26 -32.89 -8.79
CA PHE A 104 -10.64 -33.25 -8.44
C PHE A 104 -11.37 -32.04 -7.87
N TYR A 105 -10.82 -31.37 -6.84
CA TYR A 105 -11.41 -30.17 -6.25
C TYR A 105 -11.80 -29.13 -7.29
N PHE A 106 -10.88 -28.77 -8.18
CA PHE A 106 -11.14 -27.78 -9.21
C PHE A 106 -12.20 -28.24 -10.21
N SER A 107 -12.09 -29.50 -10.69
CA SER A 107 -13.03 -30.06 -11.66
C SER A 107 -14.44 -30.29 -11.10
N SER A 108 -14.56 -30.57 -9.81
CA SER A 108 -15.83 -30.86 -9.12
C SER A 108 -16.38 -29.65 -8.37
N SER A 109 -15.74 -28.48 -8.45
CA SER A 109 -16.21 -27.29 -7.73
C SER A 109 -17.49 -26.77 -8.38
N VAL A 110 -18.49 -26.44 -7.54
CA VAL A 110 -19.74 -25.78 -7.95
C VAL A 110 -19.54 -24.27 -8.16
N ASP A 111 -18.47 -23.70 -7.58
CA ASP A 111 -18.21 -22.27 -7.67
C ASP A 111 -17.66 -21.89 -9.06
N PRO A 112 -18.35 -20.99 -9.81
CA PRO A 112 -17.94 -20.60 -11.16
C PRO A 112 -16.58 -19.89 -11.16
N THR A 113 -16.20 -19.22 -10.07
CA THR A 113 -14.89 -18.57 -9.93
C THR A 113 -13.78 -19.62 -9.95
N THR A 114 -13.91 -20.65 -9.10
CA THR A 114 -12.97 -21.77 -9.05
C THR A 114 -12.85 -22.49 -10.40
N GLN A 115 -13.98 -22.72 -11.11
CA GLN A 115 -13.96 -23.35 -12.43
C GLN A 115 -13.25 -22.49 -13.48
N THR A 116 -13.46 -21.17 -13.45
CA THR A 116 -12.80 -20.23 -14.38
C THR A 116 -11.30 -20.19 -14.14
N VAL A 117 -10.88 -20.14 -12.86
CA VAL A 117 -9.46 -20.24 -12.48
C VAL A 117 -8.87 -21.54 -12.98
N PHE A 118 -9.55 -22.67 -12.80
CA PHE A 118 -9.05 -23.96 -13.27
C PHE A 118 -8.92 -24.03 -14.80
N ALA A 119 -9.90 -23.50 -15.54
CA ALA A 119 -9.90 -23.53 -16.99
C ALA A 119 -8.74 -22.74 -17.61
N GLN A 120 -8.23 -21.72 -16.92
CA GLN A 120 -7.11 -20.89 -17.37
C GLN A 120 -5.79 -21.20 -16.66
N MET A 121 -5.76 -22.25 -15.84
CA MET A 121 -4.59 -22.60 -15.06
C MET A 121 -3.49 -23.16 -15.96
N GLU A 122 -2.32 -22.54 -15.90
CA GLU A 122 -1.16 -23.02 -16.64
C GLU A 122 -0.40 -24.09 -15.84
N GLU A 123 0.22 -25.03 -16.54
CA GLU A 123 1.05 -26.06 -15.92
C GLU A 123 2.53 -25.74 -16.19
N HIS A 124 3.29 -25.53 -15.12
CA HIS A 124 4.73 -25.26 -15.17
C HIS A 124 5.41 -26.05 -14.07
N THR A 125 6.71 -26.31 -14.15
CA THR A 125 7.43 -26.82 -12.98
C THR A 125 7.40 -25.82 -11.83
N LEU A 126 7.70 -26.28 -10.61
CA LEU A 126 7.77 -25.39 -9.45
C LEU A 126 8.76 -24.25 -9.65
N ASP A 127 9.95 -24.55 -10.18
CA ASP A 127 11.01 -23.56 -10.35
C ASP A 127 10.64 -22.54 -11.44
N GLU A 128 10.02 -22.97 -12.54
CA GLU A 128 9.47 -22.07 -13.57
C GLU A 128 8.36 -21.18 -13.02
N SER A 129 7.41 -21.78 -12.29
CA SER A 129 6.29 -21.06 -11.68
C SER A 129 6.78 -19.96 -10.75
N MET A 130 7.78 -20.26 -9.92
CA MET A 130 8.32 -19.29 -8.99
C MET A 130 9.17 -18.22 -9.67
N GLY A 131 9.86 -18.55 -10.78
CA GLY A 131 10.47 -17.55 -11.65
C GLY A 131 9.43 -16.56 -12.20
N LEU A 132 8.25 -17.04 -12.60
CA LEU A 132 7.13 -16.19 -13.03
C LEU A 132 6.55 -15.37 -11.87
N VAL A 133 6.39 -15.95 -10.67
CA VAL A 133 5.94 -15.21 -9.46
C VAL A 133 6.88 -14.05 -9.14
N LEU A 134 8.19 -14.30 -9.17
CA LEU A 134 9.22 -13.28 -8.92
C LEU A 134 9.25 -12.21 -10.02
N GLY A 135 8.95 -12.58 -11.27
CA GLY A 135 8.74 -11.64 -12.38
C GLY A 135 7.48 -10.79 -12.25
N GLY A 136 6.61 -11.09 -11.28
CA GLY A 136 5.36 -10.38 -11.03
C GLY A 136 4.22 -10.79 -11.97
N ARG A 137 3.01 -10.34 -11.66
CA ARG A 137 1.77 -10.61 -12.41
C ARG A 137 1.48 -12.11 -12.64
N TYR A 138 2.00 -12.96 -11.77
CA TYR A 138 1.76 -14.39 -11.79
C TYR A 138 1.42 -14.90 -10.39
N ALA A 139 0.42 -15.76 -10.27
CA ALA A 139 0.05 -16.41 -9.03
C ALA A 139 0.28 -17.93 -9.11
N PHE A 140 1.08 -18.47 -8.19
CA PHE A 140 1.27 -19.91 -8.08
C PHE A 140 0.26 -20.50 -7.09
N ILE A 141 -0.55 -21.45 -7.54
CA ILE A 141 -1.64 -22.03 -6.76
C ILE A 141 -1.22 -23.44 -6.34
N THR A 142 -1.03 -23.64 -5.04
CA THR A 142 -0.68 -24.93 -4.45
C THR A 142 -1.33 -25.11 -3.08
N THR A 143 -1.02 -26.20 -2.37
CA THR A 143 -1.52 -26.44 -1.01
C THR A 143 -0.85 -25.50 0.00
N GLU A 144 -1.56 -25.14 1.07
CA GLU A 144 -1.04 -24.23 2.12
C GLU A 144 0.32 -24.68 2.66
N PHE A 145 0.44 -25.96 3.02
CA PHE A 145 1.68 -26.49 3.61
C PHE A 145 2.83 -26.53 2.61
N GLN A 146 2.56 -26.90 1.35
CA GLN A 146 3.59 -26.88 0.32
C GLN A 146 4.05 -25.45 0.05
N ASN A 147 3.11 -24.49 -0.04
CA ASN A 147 3.45 -23.08 -0.22
C ASN A 147 4.30 -22.57 0.95
N ALA A 148 3.84 -22.76 2.20
CA ALA A 148 4.55 -22.32 3.40
C ALA A 148 5.98 -22.89 3.47
N TYR A 149 6.12 -24.19 3.19
CA TYR A 149 7.43 -24.83 3.13
C TYR A 149 8.30 -24.23 2.02
N GLN A 150 7.81 -24.14 0.78
CA GLN A 150 8.60 -23.63 -0.35
C GLN A 150 9.03 -22.18 -0.11
N VAL A 151 8.13 -21.33 0.36
CA VAL A 151 8.43 -19.93 0.69
C VAL A 151 9.51 -19.84 1.77
N ALA A 152 9.29 -20.50 2.91
CA ALA A 152 10.23 -20.41 4.04
C ALA A 152 11.61 -21.00 3.72
N SER A 153 11.64 -22.09 2.95
CA SER A 153 12.86 -22.84 2.65
C SER A 153 13.67 -22.21 1.52
N ARG A 154 13.02 -21.73 0.46
CA ARG A 154 13.68 -21.28 -0.79
C ARG A 154 13.58 -19.79 -1.09
N TYR A 155 12.61 -19.09 -0.51
CA TYR A 155 12.35 -17.67 -0.84
C TYR A 155 12.47 -16.72 0.35
N THR A 156 12.60 -17.23 1.57
CA THR A 156 12.90 -16.39 2.75
C THR A 156 14.40 -16.38 3.00
N ASP A 157 14.99 -15.19 3.06
CA ASP A 157 16.42 -15.01 3.31
C ASP A 157 16.79 -15.27 4.79
N ARG A 158 18.08 -15.04 5.13
CA ARG A 158 18.58 -15.15 6.51
C ARG A 158 18.07 -14.02 7.42
N SER A 159 17.68 -12.88 6.86
CA SER A 159 17.12 -11.74 7.60
C SER A 159 15.61 -11.88 7.90
N GLY A 160 14.95 -12.87 7.30
CA GLY A 160 13.51 -13.07 7.36
C GLY A 160 12.73 -12.34 6.26
N TYR A 161 13.42 -11.64 5.36
CA TYR A 161 12.81 -11.02 4.20
C TYR A 161 12.33 -12.08 3.20
N THR A 162 11.11 -11.90 2.71
CA THR A 162 10.44 -12.80 1.76
C THR A 162 9.84 -11.94 0.63
N PRO A 163 10.34 -12.05 -0.62
CA PRO A 163 9.91 -11.21 -1.73
C PRO A 163 8.58 -11.65 -2.35
N VAL A 164 7.95 -12.70 -1.81
CA VAL A 164 6.69 -13.27 -2.31
C VAL A 164 5.56 -13.06 -1.31
N TYR A 165 4.39 -12.74 -1.84
CA TYR A 165 3.17 -12.58 -1.05
C TYR A 165 2.33 -13.85 -1.12
N THR A 166 1.90 -14.35 0.04
CA THR A 166 0.94 -15.47 0.13
C THR A 166 -0.43 -14.90 0.44
N GLY A 167 -1.41 -15.18 -0.43
CA GLY A 167 -2.80 -14.77 -0.23
C GLY A 167 -3.39 -15.33 1.07
N THR A 168 -4.25 -14.55 1.72
CA THR A 168 -4.83 -14.91 3.02
C THR A 168 -6.06 -15.80 2.91
N THR A 169 -6.78 -15.79 1.78
CA THR A 169 -7.98 -16.60 1.60
C THR A 169 -7.63 -18.06 1.41
N ARG A 170 -8.16 -18.92 2.28
CA ARG A 170 -8.02 -20.37 2.19
C ARG A 170 -9.26 -20.97 1.56
N TYR A 171 -9.06 -21.91 0.64
CA TYR A 171 -10.13 -22.63 -0.01
C TYR A 171 -10.36 -23.98 0.68
N PRO A 172 -11.44 -24.14 1.47
CA PRO A 172 -11.55 -25.17 2.51
C PRO A 172 -11.88 -26.58 2.00
N LYS A 173 -11.96 -26.81 0.68
CA LYS A 173 -12.46 -28.09 0.14
C LYS A 173 -11.37 -29.16 -0.08
N PHE A 174 -10.14 -28.93 0.37
CA PHE A 174 -9.14 -29.99 0.38
C PHE A 174 -9.28 -30.83 1.65
N ALA A 175 -9.62 -32.12 1.50
CA ALA A 175 -9.80 -33.08 2.60
C ALA A 175 -8.50 -33.47 3.33
N GLY A 176 -7.40 -32.77 3.07
CA GLY A 176 -6.09 -33.07 3.65
C GLY A 176 -5.41 -34.27 2.99
N THR A 177 -4.22 -34.57 3.48
CA THR A 177 -3.59 -35.88 3.25
C THR A 177 -4.14 -36.85 4.30
N SER A 178 -4.57 -38.03 3.87
CA SER A 178 -5.12 -39.04 4.76
C SER A 178 -4.50 -40.41 4.51
N TRP A 179 -4.66 -41.30 5.50
CA TRP A 179 -4.24 -42.69 5.37
C TRP A 179 -5.25 -43.48 4.54
N GLY A 180 -4.77 -44.13 3.48
CA GLY A 180 -5.58 -45.04 2.67
C GLY A 180 -5.66 -46.42 3.32
N PHE A 181 -6.87 -46.87 3.66
CA PHE A 181 -7.12 -48.19 4.24
C PHE A 181 -7.94 -49.06 3.28
N ARG A 182 -7.69 -50.37 3.30
CA ARG A 182 -8.60 -51.33 2.64
C ARG A 182 -9.94 -51.36 3.39
N ILE A 183 -11.02 -51.52 2.63
CA ILE A 183 -12.37 -51.66 3.20
C ILE A 183 -12.38 -52.84 4.19
N GLY A 184 -12.91 -52.59 5.39
CA GLY A 184 -13.05 -53.60 6.44
C GLY A 184 -11.82 -53.83 7.33
N VAL A 185 -10.73 -53.05 7.19
CA VAL A 185 -9.56 -53.27 8.06
C VAL A 185 -9.89 -52.93 9.53
N PRO A 186 -9.61 -53.83 10.49
CA PRO A 186 -10.00 -53.62 11.89
C PRO A 186 -9.39 -52.38 12.55
N CYS A 187 -8.20 -51.95 12.08
CA CYS A 187 -7.50 -50.80 12.64
C CYS A 187 -8.00 -49.44 12.13
N HIS A 188 -8.89 -49.40 11.13
CA HIS A 188 -9.35 -48.15 10.54
C HIS A 188 -9.99 -47.23 11.58
N ARG A 189 -10.96 -47.75 12.34
CA ARG A 189 -11.69 -46.95 13.34
C ARG A 189 -10.77 -46.45 14.47
N PRO A 190 -9.94 -47.30 15.12
CA PRO A 190 -8.96 -46.83 16.10
C PRO A 190 -8.03 -45.74 15.57
N ILE A 191 -7.46 -45.91 14.37
CA ILE A 191 -6.51 -44.94 13.79
C ILE A 191 -7.22 -43.62 13.47
N THR A 192 -8.41 -43.65 12.88
CA THR A 192 -9.17 -42.44 12.56
C THR A 192 -9.55 -41.68 13.84
N THR A 193 -9.99 -42.37 14.89
CA THR A 193 -10.29 -41.73 16.18
C THR A 193 -9.04 -41.13 16.83
N MET A 194 -7.90 -41.83 16.78
CA MET A 194 -6.64 -41.29 17.28
C MET A 194 -6.21 -40.06 16.46
N THR A 195 -6.26 -40.13 15.13
CA THR A 195 -5.92 -39.02 14.24
C THR A 195 -6.77 -37.78 14.54
N GLN A 196 -8.08 -37.95 14.71
CA GLN A 196 -8.97 -36.87 15.09
C GLN A 196 -8.56 -36.22 16.43
N ARG A 197 -8.23 -37.01 17.44
CA ARG A 197 -7.73 -36.49 18.73
C ARG A 197 -6.42 -35.72 18.59
N LEU A 198 -5.52 -36.17 17.70
CA LEU A 198 -4.26 -35.47 17.43
C LEU A 198 -4.50 -34.14 16.69
N ILE A 199 -5.50 -34.08 15.81
CA ILE A 199 -5.93 -32.84 15.15
C ILE A 199 -6.55 -31.88 16.17
N GLU A 200 -7.51 -32.35 16.95
CA GLU A 200 -8.21 -31.56 17.97
C GLU A 200 -7.26 -31.06 19.07
N GLY A 201 -6.27 -31.87 19.44
CA GLY A 201 -5.22 -31.48 20.36
C GLY A 201 -4.18 -30.52 19.78
N GLY A 202 -4.27 -30.15 18.50
CA GLY A 202 -3.31 -29.27 17.82
C GLY A 202 -1.92 -29.88 17.65
N LEU A 203 -1.75 -31.19 17.86
CA LEU A 203 -0.44 -31.83 17.76
C LEU A 203 0.04 -31.86 16.31
N ILE A 204 -0.86 -32.14 15.36
CA ILE A 204 -0.50 -32.21 13.94
C ILE A 204 -0.05 -30.84 13.42
N THR A 205 -0.74 -29.77 13.80
CA THR A 205 -0.39 -28.41 13.37
C THR A 205 0.95 -27.96 13.97
N SER A 206 1.17 -28.21 15.27
CA SER A 206 2.45 -27.94 15.93
C SER A 206 3.59 -28.71 15.26
N TRP A 207 3.40 -30.02 15.07
CA TRP A 207 4.40 -30.90 14.48
C TRP A 207 4.74 -30.52 13.04
N LEU A 208 3.75 -30.18 12.21
CA LEU A 208 3.99 -29.69 10.85
C LEU A 208 4.80 -28.39 10.85
N GLY A 209 4.50 -27.48 11.78
CA GLY A 209 5.30 -26.26 11.97
C GLY A 209 6.75 -26.58 12.31
N ASP A 210 7.00 -27.53 13.22
CA ASP A 210 8.34 -27.95 13.62
C ASP A 210 9.09 -28.65 12.49
N VAL A 211 8.41 -29.49 11.70
CA VAL A 211 9.00 -30.17 10.54
C VAL A 211 9.41 -29.16 9.48
N VAL A 212 8.54 -28.20 9.16
CA VAL A 212 8.88 -27.13 8.21
C VAL A 212 10.06 -26.32 8.74
N ALA A 213 10.01 -25.88 10.00
CA ALA A 213 11.10 -25.10 10.61
C ALA A 213 12.43 -25.86 10.62
N THR A 214 12.40 -27.16 10.89
CA THR A 214 13.61 -28.02 10.90
C THR A 214 14.18 -28.17 9.50
N ARG A 215 13.34 -28.49 8.50
CA ARG A 215 13.79 -28.60 7.10
C ARG A 215 14.34 -27.30 6.55
N VAL A 216 13.71 -26.17 6.87
CA VAL A 216 14.21 -24.84 6.51
C VAL A 216 15.60 -24.59 7.10
N ARG A 217 15.86 -25.04 8.34
CA ARG A 217 17.20 -24.92 8.96
C ARG A 217 18.23 -25.81 8.27
N GLU A 218 17.88 -27.05 7.98
CA GLU A 218 18.76 -28.01 7.30
C GLU A 218 19.16 -27.52 5.90
N GLU A 219 18.19 -27.11 5.07
CA GLU A 219 18.45 -26.60 3.72
C GLU A 219 19.31 -25.32 3.73
N ARG A 220 19.14 -24.47 4.75
CA ARG A 220 19.98 -23.29 4.94
C ARG A 220 21.41 -23.64 5.35
N GLN A 221 21.61 -24.73 6.11
CA GLN A 221 22.95 -25.19 6.49
C GLN A 221 23.71 -25.81 5.31
N GLU A 222 23.00 -26.46 4.39
CA GLU A 222 23.60 -27.08 3.20
C GLU A 222 24.08 -26.06 2.15
N GLY A 223 23.78 -24.76 2.32
CA GLY A 223 24.31 -23.69 1.46
C GLY A 223 23.76 -23.68 0.03
N ILE A 224 22.83 -24.58 -0.29
CA ILE A 224 22.11 -24.66 -1.58
C ILE A 224 21.30 -23.36 -1.81
N HIS A 225 20.87 -22.74 -0.71
CA HIS A 225 19.96 -21.60 -0.68
C HIS A 225 20.53 -20.32 -1.31
N ASP A 226 21.79 -19.99 -1.01
CA ASP A 226 22.39 -18.74 -1.46
C ASP A 226 22.60 -18.75 -2.99
N GLN A 227 22.81 -19.91 -3.62
CA GLN A 227 22.95 -20.01 -5.08
C GLN A 227 21.63 -19.93 -5.82
N ALA A 228 20.56 -20.59 -5.35
CA ALA A 228 19.27 -20.56 -6.03
C ALA A 228 18.62 -19.18 -5.93
N LEU A 229 18.63 -18.58 -4.74
CA LEU A 229 18.14 -17.23 -4.54
C LEU A 229 19.00 -16.21 -5.28
N ALA A 230 20.34 -16.31 -5.23
CA ALA A 230 21.19 -15.42 -6.03
C ALA A 230 20.92 -15.56 -7.53
N LYS A 231 20.75 -16.78 -8.04
CA LYS A 231 20.45 -17.01 -9.46
C LYS A 231 19.10 -16.41 -9.87
N LEU A 232 18.08 -16.51 -9.00
CA LEU A 232 16.77 -15.92 -9.23
C LEU A 232 16.75 -14.40 -9.03
N LEU A 233 17.55 -13.87 -8.11
CA LEU A 233 17.74 -12.44 -7.90
C LEU A 233 18.65 -11.79 -8.97
N THR A 234 19.47 -12.58 -9.68
CA THR A 234 20.27 -12.14 -10.84
C THR A 234 19.51 -12.19 -12.15
N LEU A 235 18.29 -12.73 -12.19
CA LEU A 235 17.35 -12.30 -13.23
C LEU A 235 17.28 -10.77 -13.11
N PRO A 236 17.09 -10.03 -14.20
CA PRO A 236 16.90 -8.59 -14.14
C PRO A 236 15.53 -8.31 -13.49
N LEU A 237 15.38 -8.61 -12.20
CA LEU A 237 14.69 -7.75 -11.27
C LEU A 237 15.24 -6.39 -11.60
N GLU A 238 14.39 -5.54 -12.14
CA GLU A 238 14.70 -4.17 -12.49
C GLU A 238 15.46 -3.54 -11.33
N SER A 239 16.78 -3.55 -11.48
CA SER A 239 17.79 -2.75 -10.84
C SER A 239 17.85 -2.77 -9.31
N GLU A 240 19.07 -2.91 -8.80
CA GLU A 240 19.46 -2.39 -7.48
C GLU A 240 19.12 -0.89 -7.34
N GLU A 241 18.81 -0.18 -8.44
CA GLU A 241 18.18 1.14 -8.44
C GLU A 241 16.70 1.14 -8.01
N ALA A 242 15.98 0.02 -7.93
CA ALA A 242 14.63 -0.02 -7.38
C ALA A 242 14.60 0.21 -5.85
N ALA A 243 15.71 -0.03 -5.16
CA ALA A 243 15.88 0.39 -3.76
C ALA A 243 16.08 1.91 -3.64
N LYS A 244 16.55 2.57 -4.71
CA LYS A 244 16.50 4.02 -4.83
C LYS A 244 15.11 4.36 -5.35
N VAL A 245 14.16 4.60 -4.45
CA VAL A 245 12.83 5.09 -4.83
C VAL A 245 13.01 6.41 -5.58
N VAL A 246 13.08 6.33 -6.91
CA VAL A 246 13.19 7.49 -7.77
C VAL A 246 11.82 8.14 -7.71
N VAL A 247 11.74 9.26 -6.99
CA VAL A 247 10.55 10.11 -6.99
C VAL A 247 10.35 10.59 -8.41
N GLY A 248 9.57 9.84 -9.19
CA GLY A 248 9.26 10.18 -10.57
C GLY A 248 8.48 11.49 -10.62
N MET A 249 8.61 12.22 -11.74
CA MET A 249 7.92 13.49 -12.01
C MET A 249 6.40 13.43 -11.72
N VAL A 250 5.79 12.26 -11.91
CA VAL A 250 4.36 11.99 -11.64
C VAL A 250 3.98 12.30 -10.19
N HIS A 251 4.86 12.03 -9.22
CA HIS A 251 4.61 12.31 -7.80
C HIS A 251 4.60 13.81 -7.49
N LEU A 252 5.34 14.62 -8.26
CA LEU A 252 5.42 16.08 -8.11
C LEU A 252 4.41 16.83 -8.97
N GLN A 253 3.77 16.15 -9.93
CA GLN A 253 2.85 16.76 -10.89
C GLN A 253 1.69 17.49 -10.21
N ALA A 254 1.13 16.92 -9.14
CA ALA A 254 0.09 17.56 -8.35
C ALA A 254 0.57 18.86 -7.68
N ALA A 255 1.81 18.89 -7.17
CA ALA A 255 2.39 20.10 -6.59
C ALA A 255 2.59 21.19 -7.65
N PHE A 256 3.05 20.84 -8.86
CA PHE A 256 3.15 21.77 -9.98
C PHE A 256 1.79 22.30 -10.44
N TYR A 257 0.74 21.47 -10.45
CA TYR A 257 -0.61 21.93 -10.76
C TYR A 257 -1.15 22.92 -9.73
N ILE A 258 -0.92 22.67 -8.44
CA ILE A 258 -1.31 23.60 -7.38
C ILE A 258 -0.54 24.92 -7.54
N LEU A 259 0.75 24.87 -7.83
CA LEU A 259 1.58 26.06 -8.05
C LEU A 259 1.09 26.87 -9.27
N ALA A 260 0.85 26.22 -10.40
CA ALA A 260 0.37 26.87 -11.62
C ALA A 260 -1.02 27.48 -11.44
N ALA A 261 -1.94 26.75 -10.78
CA ALA A 261 -3.26 27.27 -10.46
C ALA A 261 -3.20 28.46 -9.50
N GLY A 262 -2.34 28.40 -8.49
CA GLY A 262 -2.08 29.51 -7.57
C GLY A 262 -1.57 30.75 -8.29
N LEU A 263 -0.58 30.60 -9.18
CA LEU A 263 -0.04 31.70 -9.99
C LEU A 263 -1.13 32.33 -10.87
N ALA A 264 -1.94 31.52 -11.55
CA ALA A 264 -3.04 32.01 -12.40
C ALA A 264 -4.06 32.81 -11.59
N LEU A 265 -4.45 32.32 -10.40
CA LEU A 265 -5.35 33.04 -9.50
C LEU A 265 -4.76 34.37 -9.02
N SER A 266 -3.46 34.41 -8.68
CA SER A 266 -2.77 35.65 -8.32
C SER A 266 -2.75 36.66 -9.46
N CYS A 267 -2.48 36.22 -10.69
CA CYS A 267 -2.52 37.09 -11.87
C CYS A 267 -3.92 37.67 -12.12
N LEU A 268 -4.97 36.85 -11.96
CA LEU A 268 -6.36 37.28 -12.11
C LEU A 268 -6.75 38.29 -11.03
N ALA A 269 -6.38 38.04 -9.77
CA ALA A 269 -6.64 38.95 -8.66
C ALA A 269 -5.95 40.31 -8.88
N PHE A 270 -4.66 40.29 -9.25
CA PHE A 270 -3.90 41.51 -9.55
C PHE A 270 -4.51 42.31 -10.72
N SER A 271 -4.91 41.61 -11.79
CA SER A 271 -5.57 42.26 -12.93
C SER A 271 -6.90 42.89 -12.54
N GLY A 272 -7.67 42.22 -11.68
CA GLY A 272 -8.93 42.75 -11.15
C GLY A 272 -8.74 44.00 -10.29
N GLU A 273 -7.72 44.03 -9.43
CA GLU A 273 -7.35 45.22 -8.65
C GLU A 273 -6.94 46.37 -9.56
N LEU A 274 -6.14 46.11 -10.59
CA LEU A 274 -5.67 47.13 -11.53
C LEU A 274 -6.83 47.74 -12.32
N LEU A 275 -7.79 46.92 -12.74
CA LEU A 275 -9.03 47.38 -13.38
C LEU A 275 -9.89 48.22 -12.43
N LEU A 276 -10.05 47.82 -11.18
CA LEU A 276 -10.79 48.58 -10.17
C LEU A 276 -10.14 49.94 -9.89
N VAL A 277 -8.81 49.99 -9.74
CA VAL A 277 -8.06 51.24 -9.55
C VAL A 277 -8.25 52.16 -10.76
N SER A 278 -8.12 51.62 -11.98
CA SER A 278 -8.32 52.39 -13.21
C SER A 278 -9.76 52.89 -13.39
N TYR A 279 -10.75 52.11 -12.96
CA TYR A 279 -12.16 52.51 -12.99
C TYR A 279 -12.43 53.66 -12.01
N CYS A 280 -11.97 53.51 -10.76
CA CYS A 280 -12.12 54.53 -9.72
C CYS A 280 -11.39 55.83 -10.06
N SER A 281 -10.23 55.79 -10.72
CA SER A 281 -9.51 57.00 -11.14
C SER A 281 -10.22 57.78 -12.24
N ASN A 282 -11.08 57.13 -13.03
CA ASN A 282 -11.82 57.74 -14.13
C ASN A 282 -13.20 58.27 -13.73
N ILE A 283 -13.64 58.09 -12.48
CA ILE A 283 -14.87 58.72 -12.01
C ILE A 283 -14.61 60.24 -11.93
N PRO A 284 -15.27 61.06 -12.78
CA PRO A 284 -15.06 62.50 -12.73
C PRO A 284 -15.45 62.99 -11.35
N ARG A 285 -14.50 63.59 -10.62
CA ARG A 285 -14.81 64.31 -9.39
C ARG A 285 -15.83 65.37 -9.78
N PHE A 286 -17.09 65.17 -9.41
CA PHE A 286 -18.11 66.21 -9.47
C PHE A 286 -17.56 67.37 -8.65
N LYS A 287 -17.00 68.36 -9.35
CA LYS A 287 -16.63 69.62 -8.74
C LYS A 287 -17.93 70.23 -8.25
N ASP A 288 -17.96 70.53 -6.96
CA ASP A 288 -19.05 71.18 -6.29
C ASP A 288 -19.61 72.30 -7.16
N HIS A 289 -20.86 72.13 -7.59
CA HIS A 289 -21.60 73.25 -8.14
C HIS A 289 -21.93 74.20 -6.97
N PRO A 290 -21.65 75.51 -7.13
CA PRO A 290 -21.80 76.53 -6.09
C PRO A 290 -23.24 76.70 -5.63
#